data_AF-A0A7J3F1S3-F1
#
_entry.id   AF-A0A7J3F1S3-F1
#
_cell.length_a   1.000
_cell.length_b   1.000
_cell.length_c   1.000
_cell.angle_alpha   90.00
_cell.angle_beta   90.00
_cell.angle_gamma   90.00
#
_symmetry.space_group_name_H-M   'P 1'
#
loop_
_entity.id
_entity.type
_entity.pdbx_description
1 polymer ?
#
loop_
_entity_poly.entity_id
_entity_poly.type
_entity_poly.pdbx_seq_one_letter_code
_entity_poly.pdbx_strand_id
1 'polypeptide(L)'
;MLNDPLRKEWGFEGIIVSDYFGISQLFERHKVAKDKKEAAKLAFEACIDIELPSRECYSNYLIELVREKVISEKLIDQAVFRVLKAKSLLGLFDNPLIDVKRISTSLETPSSRELALRATRESIILLKNNGILPLPKDIESLAVIGPNADNWRNMIGDYSYPAHIESFINMTR
;
A
#
# COMPACT_ATOMS: atom_id res chain seq x y z
N MET A 1 11.67 16.71 1.36
CA MET A 1 11.20 15.69 0.39
C MET A 1 9.72 15.88 0.01
N LEU A 2 8.80 15.88 0.98
CA LEU A 2 7.36 15.96 0.68
C LEU A 2 6.89 17.36 0.25
N ASN A 3 7.35 18.42 0.91
CA ASN A 3 6.93 19.77 0.54
C ASN A 3 7.72 20.31 -0.67
N ASP A 4 9.04 20.48 -0.56
CA ASP A 4 9.78 21.16 -1.63
C ASP A 4 9.93 20.29 -2.90
N PRO A 5 10.58 19.10 -2.90
CA PRO A 5 10.69 18.31 -4.12
C PRO A 5 9.32 17.86 -4.68
N LEU A 6 8.51 17.17 -3.87
CA LEU A 6 7.29 16.55 -4.38
C LEU A 6 6.20 17.58 -4.70
N ARG A 7 5.87 18.49 -3.78
CA ARG A 7 4.77 19.46 -4.04
C ARG A 7 5.22 20.69 -4.82
N LYS A 8 6.34 21.34 -4.46
CA LYS A 8 6.73 22.61 -5.10
C LYS A 8 7.45 22.41 -6.43
N GLU A 9 8.43 21.51 -6.48
CA GLU A 9 9.26 21.32 -7.68
C GLU A 9 8.58 20.42 -8.72
N TRP A 10 8.02 19.28 -8.30
CA TRP A 10 7.35 18.33 -9.20
C TRP A 10 5.87 18.63 -9.42
N GLY A 11 5.29 19.56 -8.65
CA GLY A 11 3.89 19.98 -8.80
C GLY A 11 2.88 18.93 -8.38
N PHE A 12 3.21 18.03 -7.45
CA PHE A 12 2.27 16.99 -7.01
C PHE A 12 1.09 17.57 -6.21
N GLU A 13 -0.10 17.46 -6.79
CA GLU A 13 -1.35 17.96 -6.19
C GLU A 13 -2.16 16.90 -5.42
N GLY A 14 -1.69 15.65 -5.40
CA GLY A 14 -2.39 14.54 -4.77
C GLY A 14 -2.31 14.53 -3.25
N ILE A 15 -2.95 13.52 -2.67
CA ILE A 15 -2.91 13.22 -1.24
C ILE A 15 -1.59 12.52 -0.90
N ILE A 16 -0.99 12.89 0.21
CA ILE A 16 0.13 12.17 0.84
C ILE A 16 -0.40 11.48 2.08
N VAL A 17 -0.20 10.16 2.18
CA VAL A 17 -0.63 9.34 3.31
C VAL A 17 0.59 8.77 4.03
N SER A 18 0.53 8.68 5.36
CA SER A 18 1.57 7.96 6.10
C SER A 18 1.45 6.46 5.84
N ASP A 19 2.57 5.74 5.97
CA ASP A 19 2.49 4.29 6.16
C ASP A 19 1.97 3.98 7.58
N TYR A 20 1.67 2.70 7.85
CA TYR A 20 1.12 2.23 9.11
C TYR A 20 2.03 2.60 10.29
N PHE A 21 1.47 3.37 11.23
CA PHE A 21 2.16 3.88 12.43
C PHE A 21 3.36 4.79 12.13
N GLY A 22 3.53 5.24 10.88
CA GLY A 22 4.68 6.06 10.49
C GLY A 22 4.81 7.34 11.31
N ILE A 23 3.69 7.94 11.72
CA ILE A 23 3.68 9.15 12.54
C ILE A 23 4.02 8.84 14.00
N SER A 24 3.34 7.88 14.65
CA SER A 24 3.63 7.54 16.06
C SER A 24 5.06 7.00 16.25
N GLN A 25 5.61 6.31 15.25
CA GLN A 25 7.00 5.85 15.26
C GLN A 25 8.03 6.99 15.28
N LEU A 26 7.70 8.22 14.88
CA LEU A 26 8.61 9.38 15.06
C LEU A 26 9.01 9.55 16.53
N PHE A 27 8.08 9.28 17.46
CA PHE A 27 8.30 9.26 18.90
C PHE A 27 8.69 7.87 19.39
N GLU A 28 7.93 6.84 19.03
CA GLU A 28 8.04 5.51 19.65
C GLU A 28 9.32 4.77 19.25
N ARG A 29 9.78 4.94 18.01
CA ARG A 29 10.89 4.17 17.44
C ARG A 29 12.08 5.03 17.03
N HIS A 30 11.83 6.10 16.28
CA HIS A 30 12.88 6.93 15.68
C HIS A 30 13.46 7.98 16.63
N LYS A 31 12.74 8.30 17.72
CA LYS A 31 13.19 9.24 18.76
C LYS A 31 13.53 10.64 18.21
N VAL A 32 12.80 11.07 17.18
CA VAL A 32 12.92 12.41 16.58
C VAL A 32 11.82 13.37 17.04
N ALA A 33 10.78 12.84 17.69
CA ALA A 33 9.78 13.61 18.42
C ALA A 33 9.82 13.20 19.91
N LYS A 34 9.54 14.14 20.80
CA LYS A 34 9.52 13.94 22.26
C LYS A 34 8.24 13.23 22.75
N ASP A 35 7.15 13.34 21.99
CA ASP A 35 5.85 12.76 22.27
C ASP A 35 5.01 12.68 20.98
N LYS A 36 3.79 12.12 21.08
CA LYS A 36 2.87 11.97 19.95
C LYS A 36 2.34 13.30 19.41
N LYS A 37 2.30 14.35 20.23
CA LYS A 37 1.88 15.70 19.80
C LYS A 37 2.93 16.36 18.93
N GLU A 38 4.20 16.26 19.30
CA GLU A 38 5.31 16.72 18.47
C GLU A 38 5.43 15.88 17.19
N ALA A 39 5.21 14.57 17.27
CA ALA A 39 5.14 13.72 16.08
C ALA A 39 4.04 14.17 15.10
N ALA A 40 2.83 14.47 15.61
CA ALA A 40 1.74 15.02 14.82
C ALA A 40 2.13 16.33 14.14
N LYS A 41 2.77 17.24 14.89
CA LYS A 41 3.26 18.53 14.36
C LYS A 41 4.25 18.33 13.21
N LEU A 42 5.30 17.55 13.43
CA LEU A 42 6.35 17.30 12.44
C LEU A 42 5.78 16.69 11.16
N ALA A 43 4.92 15.69 11.29
CA ALA A 43 4.28 15.02 10.14
C ALA A 43 3.35 15.95 9.36
N PHE A 44 2.55 16.77 10.05
CA PHE A 44 1.59 17.65 9.41
C PHE A 44 2.26 18.84 8.71
N GLU A 45 3.27 19.44 9.32
CA GLU A 45 4.11 20.46 8.68
C GLU A 45 4.87 19.91 7.47
N ALA A 46 5.23 18.62 7.49
CA ALA A 46 5.81 17.92 6.35
C ALA A 46 4.79 17.60 5.24
N CYS A 47 3.52 18.01 5.38
CA CYS A 47 2.44 17.86 4.41
C CYS A 47 1.90 16.43 4.23
N ILE A 48 1.98 15.59 5.27
CA ILE A 48 1.26 14.30 5.32
C ILE A 48 -0.22 14.59 5.64
N ASP A 49 -1.10 14.32 4.68
CA ASP A 49 -2.53 14.67 4.75
C ASP A 49 -3.35 13.64 5.55
N ILE A 50 -3.00 12.35 5.50
CA ILE A 50 -3.73 11.26 6.19
C ILE A 50 -2.78 10.41 7.02
N GLU A 51 -3.18 10.13 8.26
CA GLU A 51 -2.51 9.17 9.15
C GLU A 51 -3.10 7.77 9.00
N LEU A 52 -2.24 6.75 8.87
CA LEU A 52 -2.60 5.34 8.85
C LEU A 52 -1.95 4.55 10.01
N PRO A 53 -2.56 3.42 10.43
CA PRO A 53 -3.88 2.96 10.03
C PRO A 53 -5.01 3.66 10.80
N SER A 54 -4.66 4.47 11.81
CA SER A 54 -5.62 5.09 12.72
C SER A 54 -5.20 6.52 13.05
N ARG A 55 -6.14 7.31 13.56
CA ARG A 55 -5.96 8.73 13.93
C ARG A 55 -5.24 8.92 15.27
N GLU A 56 -4.19 8.15 15.54
CA GLU A 56 -3.49 8.11 16.83
C GLU A 56 -2.84 9.45 17.19
N CYS A 57 -2.08 10.03 16.27
CA CYS A 57 -1.38 11.30 16.46
C CYS A 57 -2.21 12.49 15.97
N TYR A 58 -2.98 12.35 14.89
CA TYR A 58 -3.67 13.48 14.28
C TYR A 58 -4.96 13.89 14.98
N SER A 59 -5.63 12.99 15.71
CA SER A 59 -6.96 13.29 16.27
C SER A 59 -6.99 14.48 17.23
N ASN A 60 -6.66 14.27 18.50
CA ASN A 60 -6.76 15.33 19.52
C ASN A 60 -5.61 16.34 19.38
N TYR A 61 -4.42 15.88 19.01
CA TYR A 61 -3.24 16.74 19.02
C TYR A 61 -3.25 17.79 17.91
N LEU A 62 -3.78 17.54 16.71
CA LEU A 62 -3.90 18.62 15.71
C LEU A 62 -4.90 19.69 16.16
N ILE A 63 -6.00 19.31 16.81
CA ILE A 63 -6.96 20.27 17.36
C ILE A 63 -6.28 21.16 18.40
N GLU A 64 -5.51 20.57 19.32
CA GLU A 64 -4.73 21.31 20.31
C GLU A 64 -3.71 22.25 19.64
N LEU A 65 -2.92 21.75 18.69
CA LEU A 65 -1.89 22.53 18.00
C LEU A 65 -2.47 23.71 17.22
N VAL A 66 -3.67 23.58 16.64
CA VAL A 66 -4.38 24.70 16.00
C VAL A 66 -4.88 25.72 17.03
N ARG A 67 -5.48 25.27 18.14
CA ARG A 67 -5.94 26.16 19.23
C ARG A 67 -4.79 26.92 19.89
N GLU A 68 -3.65 26.27 20.03
CA GLU A 68 -2.39 26.85 20.53
C GLU A 68 -1.70 27.76 19.48
N LYS A 69 -2.25 27.85 18.26
CA LYS A 69 -1.69 28.61 17.13
C LYS A 69 -0.29 28.13 16.69
N VAL A 70 0.07 26.89 17.03
CA VAL A 70 1.31 26.25 16.58
C VAL A 70 1.19 25.80 15.13
N ILE A 71 0.00 25.31 14.74
CA ILE A 71 -0.34 24.97 13.35
C ILE A 71 -1.41 25.94 12.85
N SER A 72 -1.25 26.43 11.62
CA SER A 72 -2.28 27.26 10.98
C SER A 72 -3.46 26.41 10.53
N GLU A 73 -4.68 26.85 10.83
CA GLU A 73 -5.93 26.26 10.32
C GLU A 73 -5.94 26.17 8.78
N LYS A 74 -5.27 27.09 8.08
CA LYS A 74 -5.10 27.03 6.62
C LYS A 74 -4.41 25.75 6.13
N LEU A 75 -3.49 25.17 6.91
CA LEU A 75 -2.86 23.90 6.55
C LEU A 75 -3.87 22.74 6.65
N ILE A 76 -4.80 22.81 7.61
CA ILE A 76 -5.91 21.86 7.74
C ILE A 76 -6.81 21.97 6.52
N ASP A 77 -7.24 23.18 6.15
CA ASP A 77 -8.07 23.40 4.96
C ASP A 77 -7.43 22.84 3.69
N GLN A 78 -6.13 23.03 3.52
CA GLN A 78 -5.40 22.51 2.36
C GLN A 78 -5.34 20.97 2.33
N ALA A 79 -5.09 20.32 3.47
CA ALA A 79 -5.08 18.87 3.56
C ALA A 79 -6.48 18.30 3.30
N VAL A 80 -7.52 18.87 3.94
CA VAL A 80 -8.92 18.47 3.76
C VAL A 80 -9.36 18.68 2.31
N PHE A 81 -9.00 19.82 1.69
CA PHE A 81 -9.31 20.09 0.29
C PHE A 81 -8.73 19.03 -0.65
N ARG A 82 -7.48 18.60 -0.44
CA ARG A 82 -6.88 17.51 -1.24
C ARG A 82 -7.65 16.20 -1.10
N VAL A 83 -8.06 15.85 0.11
CA VAL A 83 -8.87 14.65 0.38
C VAL A 83 -10.24 14.74 -0.31
N LEU A 84 -10.94 15.86 -0.16
CA LEU A 84 -12.25 16.06 -0.76
C LEU A 84 -12.17 16.13 -2.30
N LYS A 85 -11.12 16.78 -2.85
CA LYS A 85 -10.85 16.80 -4.30
C LYS A 85 -10.69 15.38 -4.84
N ALA A 86 -9.90 14.51 -4.18
CA ALA A 86 -9.75 13.13 -4.62
C ALA A 86 -11.07 12.35 -4.55
N LYS A 87 -11.86 12.52 -3.46
CA LYS A 87 -13.19 11.90 -3.35
C LYS A 87 -14.14 12.36 -4.45
N SER A 88 -14.07 13.64 -4.83
CA SER A 88 -14.86 14.22 -5.92
C SER A 88 -14.43 13.68 -7.28
N LEU A 89 -13.12 13.60 -7.56
CA LEU A 89 -12.59 13.02 -8.80
C LEU A 89 -12.98 11.54 -8.98
N LEU A 90 -13.12 10.81 -7.87
CA LEU A 90 -13.60 9.43 -7.86
C LEU A 90 -15.13 9.30 -7.94
N GLY A 91 -15.87 10.41 -7.97
CA GLY A 91 -17.34 10.42 -8.00
C GLY A 91 -18.01 9.92 -6.72
N LEU A 92 -17.27 9.87 -5.59
CA LEU A 92 -17.75 9.25 -4.36
C LEU A 92 -18.88 10.04 -3.66
N PHE A 93 -19.08 11.30 -4.01
CA PHE A 93 -20.21 12.09 -3.50
C PHE A 93 -21.53 11.69 -4.18
N ASP A 94 -21.47 11.26 -5.44
CA ASP A 94 -22.65 10.90 -6.24
C ASP A 94 -22.93 9.40 -6.21
N ASN A 95 -21.88 8.58 -6.29
CA ASN A 95 -21.99 7.12 -6.31
C ASN A 95 -20.91 6.45 -5.43
N PRO A 96 -21.11 6.41 -4.10
CA PRO A 96 -20.11 5.88 -3.17
C PRO A 96 -20.00 4.35 -3.16
N LEU A 97 -20.97 3.64 -3.74
CA LEU A 97 -21.06 2.18 -3.66
C LEU A 97 -20.78 1.53 -5.02
N ILE A 98 -20.19 0.34 -4.97
CA ILE A 98 -20.00 -0.50 -6.15
C ILE A 98 -21.24 -1.34 -6.44
N ASP A 99 -21.45 -1.68 -7.70
CA ASP A 99 -22.44 -2.68 -8.11
C ASP A 99 -21.88 -4.08 -7.84
N VAL A 100 -22.26 -4.66 -6.69
CA VAL A 100 -21.82 -5.98 -6.24
C VAL A 100 -22.17 -7.08 -7.24
N LYS A 101 -23.21 -6.91 -8.06
CA LYS A 101 -23.61 -7.89 -9.08
C LYS A 101 -22.58 -8.03 -10.20
N ARG A 102 -21.74 -7.02 -10.44
CA ARG A 102 -20.69 -7.05 -11.46
C ARG A 102 -19.45 -7.82 -11.04
N ILE A 103 -19.29 -8.14 -9.75
CA ILE A 103 -18.08 -8.78 -9.24
C ILE A 103 -17.85 -10.12 -9.94
N SER A 104 -18.88 -10.95 -10.06
CA SER A 104 -18.79 -12.29 -10.66
C SER A 104 -18.38 -12.28 -12.13
N THR A 105 -18.61 -11.17 -12.84
CA THR A 105 -18.24 -11.01 -14.25
C THR A 105 -16.98 -10.18 -14.47
N SER A 106 -16.47 -9.51 -13.43
CA SER A 106 -15.31 -8.60 -13.53
C SER A 106 -14.01 -9.20 -12.97
N LEU A 107 -14.10 -10.24 -12.13
CA LEU A 107 -12.94 -10.94 -11.58
C LEU A 107 -12.61 -12.20 -12.38
N GLU A 108 -11.32 -12.55 -12.42
CA GLU A 108 -10.80 -13.77 -13.07
C GLU A 108 -11.26 -13.99 -14.53
N THR A 109 -11.49 -12.92 -15.26
CA THR A 109 -11.89 -12.99 -16.67
C THR A 109 -10.83 -13.72 -17.51
N PRO A 110 -11.20 -14.33 -18.66
CA PRO A 110 -10.22 -14.95 -19.54
C PRO A 110 -9.07 -14.02 -19.93
N SER A 111 -9.37 -12.74 -20.17
CA SER A 111 -8.36 -11.72 -20.51
C SER A 111 -7.39 -11.41 -19.36
N SER A 112 -7.89 -11.32 -18.12
CA SER A 112 -7.03 -11.11 -16.94
C SER A 112 -6.14 -12.31 -16.67
N ARG A 113 -6.64 -13.54 -16.84
CA ARG A 113 -5.85 -14.77 -16.71
C ARG A 113 -4.76 -14.87 -17.78
N GLU A 114 -5.08 -14.53 -19.02
CA GLU A 114 -4.08 -14.49 -20.10
C GLU A 114 -3.00 -13.44 -19.84
N LEU A 115 -3.38 -12.24 -19.37
CA LEU A 115 -2.43 -11.19 -19.01
C LEU A 115 -1.50 -11.65 -17.87
N ALA A 116 -2.04 -12.27 -16.82
CA ALA A 116 -1.25 -12.80 -15.70
C ALA A 116 -0.29 -13.91 -16.16
N LEU A 117 -0.73 -14.80 -17.05
CA LEU A 117 0.09 -15.86 -17.62
C LEU A 117 1.25 -15.28 -18.45
N ARG A 118 0.97 -14.28 -19.29
CA ARG A 118 2.02 -13.59 -20.07
C ARG A 118 3.03 -12.91 -19.15
N ALA A 119 2.58 -12.12 -18.18
CA ALA A 119 3.46 -11.46 -17.22
C ALA A 119 4.34 -12.48 -16.47
N THR A 120 3.77 -13.62 -16.06
CA THR A 120 4.52 -14.70 -15.41
C THR A 120 5.59 -15.28 -16.32
N ARG A 121 5.25 -15.59 -17.58
CA ARG A 121 6.21 -16.14 -18.57
C ARG A 121 7.37 -15.19 -18.83
N GLU A 122 7.11 -13.89 -18.90
CA GLU A 122 8.13 -12.85 -19.15
C GLU A 122 8.97 -12.52 -17.91
N SER A 123 8.49 -12.85 -16.70
CA SER A 123 9.18 -12.57 -15.44
C SER A 123 10.16 -13.67 -15.00
N ILE A 124 10.16 -14.84 -15.64
CA ILE A 124 11.07 -15.93 -15.31
C ILE A 124 12.46 -15.66 -15.90
N ILE A 125 13.48 -15.67 -15.03
CA ILE A 125 14.86 -15.36 -15.42
C ILE A 125 15.68 -16.65 -15.49
N LEU A 126 16.23 -16.95 -16.67
CA LEU A 126 17.23 -18.01 -16.85
C LEU A 126 18.62 -17.50 -16.46
N LEU A 127 19.06 -17.82 -15.24
CA LEU A 127 20.37 -17.36 -14.73
C LEU A 127 21.55 -18.18 -15.27
N LYS A 128 21.36 -19.47 -15.55
CA LYS A 128 22.42 -20.37 -16.03
C LYS A 128 21.82 -21.45 -16.93
N ASN A 129 22.47 -21.72 -18.06
CA ASN A 129 22.16 -22.85 -18.94
C ASN A 129 23.48 -23.48 -19.43
N ASN A 130 23.66 -24.77 -19.19
CA ASN A 130 24.81 -25.55 -19.66
C ASN A 130 24.51 -26.36 -20.94
N GLY A 131 23.43 -26.01 -21.65
CA GLY A 131 23.00 -26.65 -22.90
C GLY A 131 21.85 -27.65 -22.72
N ILE A 132 21.37 -27.89 -21.50
CA ILE A 132 20.28 -28.83 -21.23
C ILE A 132 18.88 -28.25 -21.51
N LEU A 133 18.72 -26.92 -21.47
CA LEU A 133 17.44 -26.26 -21.73
C LEU A 133 17.37 -25.74 -23.18
N PRO A 134 16.20 -25.83 -23.85
CA PRO A 134 14.94 -26.39 -23.36
C PRO A 134 14.97 -27.93 -23.27
N LEU A 135 14.24 -28.49 -22.31
CA LEU A 135 14.16 -29.95 -22.15
C LEU A 135 13.50 -30.60 -23.38
N PRO A 136 13.98 -31.78 -23.82
CA PRO A 136 13.31 -32.58 -24.83
C PRO A 136 11.86 -32.92 -24.44
N LYS A 137 10.97 -33.00 -25.42
CA LYS A 137 9.54 -33.29 -25.19
C LYS A 137 9.23 -34.78 -25.03
N ASP A 138 10.19 -35.64 -25.35
CA ASP A 138 10.13 -37.10 -25.38
C ASP A 138 10.74 -37.76 -24.12
N ILE A 139 10.93 -36.98 -23.05
CA ILE A 139 11.35 -37.52 -21.74
C ILE A 139 10.29 -38.48 -21.20
N GLU A 140 10.67 -39.75 -20.98
CA GLU A 140 9.76 -40.78 -20.43
C GLU A 140 9.39 -40.55 -18.95
N SER A 141 10.32 -39.99 -18.16
CA SER A 141 10.08 -39.71 -16.74
C SER A 141 10.86 -38.46 -16.27
N LEU A 142 10.20 -37.62 -15.47
CA LEU A 142 10.76 -36.40 -14.89
C LEU A 142 10.48 -36.36 -13.40
N ALA A 143 11.53 -36.31 -12.57
CA ALA A 143 11.39 -36.11 -11.14
C ALA A 143 11.35 -34.60 -10.81
N VAL A 144 10.25 -34.14 -10.22
CA VAL A 144 10.10 -32.75 -9.74
C VAL A 144 10.34 -32.75 -8.23
N ILE A 145 11.46 -32.17 -7.79
CA ILE A 145 11.94 -32.27 -6.41
C ILE A 145 12.20 -30.87 -5.85
N GLY A 146 11.78 -30.66 -4.60
CA GLY A 146 12.08 -29.44 -3.84
C GLY A 146 10.88 -28.99 -3.01
N PRO A 147 11.09 -28.19 -1.95
CA PRO A 147 10.02 -27.75 -1.05
C PRO A 147 8.99 -26.82 -1.72
N ASN A 148 9.30 -26.30 -2.90
CA ASN A 148 8.44 -25.41 -3.69
C ASN A 148 7.75 -26.11 -4.86
N ALA A 149 8.03 -27.40 -5.11
CA ALA A 149 7.54 -28.12 -6.29
C ALA A 149 6.00 -28.17 -6.38
N ASP A 150 5.32 -28.25 -5.23
CA ASP A 150 3.86 -28.25 -5.12
C ASP A 150 3.40 -27.43 -3.91
N ASN A 151 4.02 -26.25 -3.71
CA ASN A 151 3.66 -25.36 -2.60
C ASN A 151 3.08 -24.05 -3.13
N TRP A 152 1.77 -24.03 -3.34
CA TRP A 152 1.02 -22.86 -3.80
C TRP A 152 1.24 -21.63 -2.92
N ARG A 153 1.37 -21.82 -1.60
CA ARG A 153 1.54 -20.73 -0.63
C ARG A 153 2.86 -20.01 -0.84
N ASN A 154 3.93 -20.74 -1.13
CA ASN A 154 5.23 -20.16 -1.45
C ASN A 154 5.24 -19.47 -2.83
N MET A 155 4.38 -19.91 -3.77
CA MET A 155 4.33 -19.32 -5.12
C MET A 155 3.72 -17.91 -5.13
N ILE A 156 2.75 -17.64 -4.26
CA ILE A 156 2.02 -16.36 -4.25
C ILE A 156 2.70 -15.26 -3.43
N GLY A 157 3.72 -15.60 -2.62
CA GLY A 157 4.47 -14.64 -1.82
C GLY A 157 3.66 -13.94 -0.73
N ASP A 158 4.19 -12.82 -0.22
CA ASP A 158 3.53 -11.95 0.76
C ASP A 158 2.56 -10.97 0.07
N TYR A 159 1.77 -10.22 0.85
CA TYR A 159 0.74 -9.29 0.34
C TYR A 159 -0.32 -9.95 -0.57
N SER A 160 -0.52 -11.26 -0.41
CA SER A 160 -1.60 -12.03 -1.02
C SER A 160 -2.68 -12.34 0.02
N TYR A 161 -3.95 -12.40 -0.39
CA TYR A 161 -5.05 -12.66 0.54
C TYR A 161 -4.81 -13.90 1.44
N PRO A 162 -4.34 -15.05 0.91
CA PRO A 162 -4.08 -16.20 1.76
C PRO A 162 -2.92 -16.00 2.75
N ALA A 163 -1.86 -15.28 2.36
CA ALA A 163 -0.76 -14.92 3.26
C ALA A 163 -1.23 -14.09 4.47
N HIS A 164 -2.11 -13.13 4.21
CA HIS A 164 -2.68 -12.28 5.27
C HIS A 164 -3.59 -13.07 6.21
N ILE A 165 -4.49 -13.91 5.68
CA ILE A 165 -5.43 -14.69 6.51
C ILE A 165 -4.71 -15.72 7.38
N GLU A 166 -3.70 -16.41 6.86
CA GLU A 166 -2.87 -17.33 7.65
C GLU A 166 -2.24 -16.65 8.87
N SER A 167 -1.74 -15.43 8.68
CA SER A 167 -1.13 -14.65 9.77
C SER A 167 -2.14 -14.39 10.90
N PHE A 168 -3.40 -14.07 10.57
CA PHE A 168 -4.46 -13.91 11.57
C PHE A 168 -4.83 -15.22 12.27
N ILE A 169 -4.96 -16.32 11.53
CA ILE A 169 -5.29 -17.64 12.11
C ILE A 169 -4.19 -18.08 13.08
N ASN A 170 -2.92 -17.90 12.72
CA ASN A 170 -1.79 -18.30 13.56
C ASN A 170 -1.64 -17.44 14.82
N MET A 171 -2.09 -16.18 14.82
CA MET A 171 -2.11 -15.33 16.03
C MET A 171 -3.19 -15.73 17.04
N THR A 172 -4.17 -16.54 16.63
CA THR A 172 -5.27 -17.01 17.49
C THR A 172 -5.06 -18.43 18.04
N ARG A 173 -3.92 -19.05 17.76
CA ARG A 173 -3.46 -20.32 18.32
C ARG A 173 -2.33 -20.08 19.32
#